data_AF-A0A934LS58-F1
#
_entry.id   AF-A0A934LS58-F1
#
_cell.length_a   1.000
_cell.length_b   1.000
_cell.length_c   1.000
_cell.angle_alpha   90.00
_cell.angle_beta   90.00
_cell.angle_gamma   90.00
#
_symmetry.space_group_name_H-M   'P 1'
#
loop_
_entity.id
_entity.type
_entity.pdbx_description
1 polymer ?
#
loop_
_entity_poly.entity_id
_entity_poly.type
_entity_poly.pdbx_seq_one_letter_code
_entity_poly.pdbx_strand_id
1 'polypeptide(L)'
;MAATVKQGKVIFRRWNKQFGLDETATSFSSLEELFELCLQTNDPMLVDRVTIEGTDENNTPRIVTLSFQSVTVPESGKPDKKK
;
A
#
# COMPACT_ATOMS: atom_id res chain seq x y z
N MET A 1 6.92 -28.75 2.22
CA MET A 1 6.73 -27.95 0.99
C MET A 1 6.92 -26.49 1.37
N ALA A 2 7.49 -25.66 0.50
CA ALA A 2 7.67 -24.24 0.80
C ALA A 2 6.32 -23.48 0.76
N ALA A 3 6.25 -22.30 1.39
CA ALA A 3 5.10 -21.43 1.28
C ALA A 3 4.82 -21.07 -0.19
N THR A 4 3.54 -20.93 -0.56
CA THR A 4 3.14 -20.59 -1.93
C THR A 4 2.27 -19.34 -1.96
N VAL A 5 2.51 -18.49 -2.96
CA VAL A 5 1.63 -17.33 -3.24
C VAL A 5 0.53 -17.79 -4.19
N LYS A 6 -0.70 -17.36 -3.92
CA LYS A 6 -1.89 -17.64 -4.74
C LYS A 6 -2.38 -16.40 -5.46
N GLN A 7 -2.45 -15.27 -4.75
CA GLN A 7 -2.89 -14.01 -5.32
C GLN A 7 -2.27 -12.82 -4.58
N GLY A 8 -2.07 -11.73 -5.31
CA GLY A 8 -1.63 -10.44 -4.80
C GLY A 8 -2.61 -9.35 -5.19
N LYS A 9 -2.89 -8.41 -4.27
CA LYS A 9 -3.72 -7.23 -4.52
C LYS A 9 -3.10 -5.98 -3.91
N VAL A 10 -3.12 -4.88 -4.64
CA VAL A 10 -2.83 -3.52 -4.17
C VAL A 10 -4.14 -2.79 -4.00
N ILE A 11 -4.30 -2.14 -2.84
CA ILE A 11 -5.40 -1.23 -2.58
C ILE A 11 -4.85 0.18 -2.67
N PHE A 12 -5.48 0.97 -3.52
CA PHE A 12 -5.23 2.38 -3.71
C PHE A 12 -6.32 3.19 -3.04
N ARG A 13 -5.93 4.36 -2.51
CA ARG A 13 -6.82 5.37 -1.97
C ARG A 13 -6.69 6.65 -2.77
N ARG A 14 -7.82 7.24 -3.08
CA ARG A 14 -7.89 8.56 -3.72
C ARG A 14 -8.91 9.41 -2.99
N TRP A 15 -8.51 10.63 -2.65
CA TRP A 15 -9.47 11.61 -2.14
C TRP A 15 -10.20 12.28 -3.31
N ASN A 16 -11.50 12.10 -3.37
CA ASN A 16 -12.41 12.77 -4.30
C ASN A 16 -13.20 13.84 -3.56
N LYS A 17 -13.14 15.10 -4.02
CA LYS A 17 -13.82 16.23 -3.36
C LYS A 17 -15.36 16.11 -3.33
N GLN A 18 -15.96 15.33 -4.23
CA GLN A 18 -17.41 15.13 -4.31
C GLN A 18 -17.88 13.88 -3.56
N PHE A 19 -17.08 12.80 -3.57
CA PHE A 19 -17.48 11.49 -3.04
C PHE A 19 -16.71 11.06 -1.77
N GLY A 20 -15.73 11.85 -1.33
CA GLY A 20 -14.88 11.51 -0.19
C GLY A 20 -13.75 10.55 -0.58
N LEU A 21 -13.41 9.62 0.31
CA LEU A 21 -12.37 8.63 0.09
C LEU A 21 -12.88 7.51 -0.83
N ASP A 22 -12.20 7.30 -1.95
CA ASP A 22 -12.44 6.18 -2.87
C ASP A 22 -11.32 5.13 -2.73
N GLU A 23 -11.69 3.84 -2.73
CA GLU A 23 -10.78 2.71 -2.66
C GLU A 23 -10.87 1.89 -3.95
N THR A 24 -9.73 1.67 -4.60
CA THR A 24 -9.63 0.84 -5.81
C THR A 24 -8.68 -0.33 -5.55
N ALA A 25 -9.08 -1.53 -5.96
CA ALA A 25 -8.28 -2.74 -5.80
C ALA A 25 -7.78 -3.24 -7.17
N THR A 26 -6.48 -3.46 -7.27
CA THR A 26 -5.84 -3.99 -8.48
C THR A 26 -5.06 -5.25 -8.14
N SER A 27 -5.21 -6.30 -8.94
CA SER A 27 -4.47 -7.56 -8.74
C SER A 27 -3.10 -7.48 -9.41
N PHE A 28 -2.12 -8.20 -8.87
CA PHE A 28 -0.81 -8.40 -9.46
C PHE A 28 -0.39 -9.87 -9.37
N SER A 29 0.50 -10.27 -10.27
CA SER A 29 0.99 -11.64 -10.43
C SER A 29 2.50 -11.77 -10.21
N SER A 30 3.24 -10.65 -10.25
CA SER A 30 4.69 -10.60 -10.02
C SER A 30 5.07 -9.45 -9.10
N LEU A 31 6.31 -9.49 -8.58
CA LEU A 31 6.85 -8.38 -7.80
C LEU A 31 7.08 -7.16 -8.70
N GLU A 32 7.50 -7.37 -9.95
CA GLU A 32 7.69 -6.31 -10.94
C GLU A 32 6.39 -5.54 -11.19
N GLU A 33 5.26 -6.24 -11.39
CA GLU A 33 3.93 -5.62 -11.53
C GLU A 33 3.55 -4.85 -10.27
N LEU A 34 3.83 -5.39 -9.08
CA LEU A 34 3.61 -4.67 -7.82
C LEU A 34 4.45 -3.38 -7.76
N PHE A 35 5.72 -3.41 -8.17
CA PHE A 35 6.57 -2.23 -8.19
C PHE A 35 6.07 -1.18 -9.18
N GLU A 36 5.68 -1.58 -10.39
CA GLU A 36 5.10 -0.66 -11.37
C GLU A 36 3.83 0.01 -10.83
N LEU A 37 2.93 -0.77 -10.22
CA LEU A 37 1.71 -0.27 -9.60
C LEU A 37 1.98 0.72 -8.46
N CYS A 38 3.00 0.46 -7.64
CA CYS A 38 3.33 1.32 -6.50
C CYS A 38 4.14 2.58 -6.87
N LEU A 39 4.88 2.56 -7.99
CA LEU A 39 5.80 3.62 -8.39
C LEU A 39 5.26 4.49 -9.54
N GLN A 40 4.04 4.25 -10.01
CA GLN A 40 3.42 5.08 -11.04
C GLN A 40 3.31 6.53 -10.59
N THR A 41 3.92 7.43 -11.37
CA THR A 41 3.97 8.88 -11.09
C THR A 41 2.80 9.67 -11.67
N ASN A 42 1.98 9.04 -12.52
CA ASN A 42 0.97 9.72 -13.32
C ASN A 42 -0.43 9.78 -12.65
N ASP A 43 -0.70 8.97 -11.63
CA ASP A 43 -2.02 8.93 -10.97
C ASP A 43 -1.90 9.38 -9.50
N PRO A 44 -2.76 10.30 -9.01
CA PRO A 44 -2.85 10.64 -7.59
C PRO A 44 -3.34 9.50 -6.67
N MET A 45 -3.50 8.28 -7.17
CA MET A 45 -3.81 7.10 -6.37
C MET A 45 -2.64 6.76 -5.43
N LEU A 46 -2.87 6.94 -4.13
CA LEU A 46 -1.88 6.58 -3.11
C LEU A 46 -2.05 5.11 -2.74
N VAL A 47 -0.95 4.37 -2.66
CA VAL A 47 -0.97 3.01 -2.15
C VAL A 47 -1.34 3.04 -0.67
N ASP A 48 -2.40 2.32 -0.29
CA ASP A 48 -2.83 2.16 1.10
C ASP A 48 -2.28 0.86 1.69
N ARG A 49 -2.52 -0.26 1.01
CA ARG A 49 -2.07 -1.57 1.47
C ARG A 49 -1.86 -2.55 0.33
N VAL A 50 -0.95 -3.48 0.54
CA VAL A 50 -0.72 -4.64 -0.32
C VAL A 50 -1.11 -5.89 0.46
N THR A 51 -1.90 -6.76 -0.16
CA THR A 51 -2.32 -8.04 0.42
C THR A 51 -1.82 -9.17 -0.46
N ILE A 52 -1.13 -10.14 0.15
CA ILE A 52 -0.63 -11.34 -0.51
C ILE A 52 -1.25 -12.54 0.19
N GLU A 53 -2.01 -13.32 -0.56
CA GLU A 53 -2.65 -14.52 -0.06
C GLU A 53 -1.92 -15.75 -0.59
N GLY A 54 -1.82 -16.76 0.27
CA GLY A 54 -1.02 -17.94 0.00
C GLY A 54 -1.34 -19.09 0.94
N THR A 55 -0.47 -20.09 0.92
CA THR A 55 -0.52 -21.23 1.86
C THR A 55 0.84 -21.44 2.50
N ASP A 56 0.84 -21.90 3.75
CA ASP A 56 2.06 -22.39 4.41
C ASP A 56 2.40 -23.84 4.00
N GLU A 57 3.41 -24.41 4.63
CA GLU A 57 3.90 -25.76 4.38
C GLU A 57 2.87 -26.87 4.67
N ASN A 58 1.86 -26.57 5.49
CA ASN A 58 0.78 -27.47 5.86
C ASN A 58 -0.48 -27.23 5.03
N ASN A 59 -0.36 -26.49 3.91
CA ASN A 59 -1.48 -26.08 3.06
C ASN A 59 -2.53 -25.24 3.81
N THR A 60 -2.15 -24.59 4.91
CA THR A 60 -3.04 -23.72 5.67
C THR A 60 -3.03 -22.32 5.03
N PRO A 61 -4.21 -21.70 4.78
CA PRO A 61 -4.28 -20.36 4.22
C PRO A 61 -3.56 -19.32 5.07
N ARG A 62 -2.76 -18.46 4.43
CA ARG A 62 -2.06 -17.34 5.05
C ARG A 62 -2.29 -16.07 4.24
N ILE A 63 -2.35 -14.95 4.96
CA ILE A 63 -2.47 -13.62 4.37
C ILE A 63 -1.36 -12.75 4.97
N VAL A 64 -0.58 -12.12 4.11
CA VAL A 64 0.39 -11.09 4.47
C VAL A 64 -0.17 -9.75 4.03
N THR A 65 -0.26 -8.79 4.95
CA THR A 65 -0.71 -7.43 4.67
C THR A 65 0.41 -6.45 4.99
N LEU A 66 0.80 -5.66 3.99
CA LEU A 66 1.73 -4.54 4.11
C LEU A 66 0.91 -3.26 4.03
N SER A 67 0.77 -2.53 5.13
CA SER A 67 0.04 -1.25 5.17
C SER A 67 1.00 -0.07 5.18
N PHE A 68 0.72 0.94 4.36
CA PHE A 68 1.43 2.21 4.41
C PHE A 68 0.84 3.08 5.51
N GLN A 69 1.70 3.57 6.40
CA GLN A 69 1.31 4.52 7.43
C GLN A 69 2.11 5.80 7.25
N SER A 70 1.43 6.87 6.85
CA SER A 70 2.02 8.22 6.84
C SER A 70 1.96 8.80 8.25
N VAL A 71 3.12 9.03 8.87
CA VAL A 71 3.22 9.81 10.09
C VAL A 71 3.50 11.27 9.74
N THR A 72 2.63 12.17 10.17
CA THR A 72 2.92 13.61 10.12
C THR A 72 3.97 13.92 11.19
N VAL A 73 5.20 14.19 10.76
CA VAL A 73 6.22 14.67 11.68
C VAL A 73 5.89 16.13 11.99
N PRO A 74 5.66 16.51 13.26
CA PRO A 74 5.48 17.92 13.59
C PRO A 74 6.74 18.67 13.18
N GLU A 75 6.58 19.76 12.44
CA GLU A 75 7.67 20.64 12.01
C GLU A 75 8.40 21.10 13.28
N SER A 76 9.58 20.55 13.56
CA SER A 76 10.38 20.94 14.72
C SER A 76 10.67 22.42 14.60
N GLY A 77 10.10 23.21 15.51
CA GLY A 77 10.02 24.66 15.43
C GLY A 77 11.35 25.31 15.06
N LYS A 78 11.31 26.18 14.05
CA LYS A 78 12.38 27.14 13.79
C LYS A 78 12.60 27.94 15.09
N PRO A 79 13.85 28.13 15.56
CA PRO A 79 14.10 28.98 16.70
C PRO A 79 13.69 30.41 16.34
N ASP A 80 12.77 30.98 17.12
CA ASP A 80 12.46 32.40 17.08
C ASP A 80 13.75 33.19 17.26
N LYS A 81 14.20 33.87 16.20
CA LYS A 81 15.24 34.89 16.32
C LYS A 81 14.62 36.07 17.07
N LYS A 82 14.72 36.05 18.41
CA LYS A 82 14.48 37.24 19.21
C LYS A 82 15.51 38.31 18.86
N LYS A 83 14.96 39.47 18.57
CA LYS A 83 15.58 40.71 18.09
C LYS A 83 16.35 41.42 19.19
#